data_AF-A0A8H6CPC9-F1
#
_entry.id   AF-A0A8H6CPC9-F1
#
_cell.length_a   1.000
_cell.length_b   1.000
_cell.length_c   1.000
_cell.angle_alpha   90.00
_cell.angle_beta   90.00
_cell.angle_gamma   90.00
#
_symmetry.space_group_name_H-M   'P 1'
#
loop_
_entity.id
_entity.type
_entity.pdbx_description
1 polymer ?
#
loop_
_entity_poly.entity_id
_entity_poly.type
_entity_poly.pdbx_seq_one_letter_code
_entity_poly.pdbx_strand_id
1 'polypeptide(L)'
;MTSARPVEISQLAPLRVKNPSDETDLGNNKSIIRHILQYQIENNRFGRLLGDFLTIGPSAIKVFRNWPRAAKENEEISYDPWVSYHKHTRERILGPKPIFTDDLELDERANIPQRIYRHHRPEFHQLLLAQARKVGIEVEYGQRVIEYLEDAAARKAGGGKLEADLVVAADGAGTKSYILTMGEQVDAKGSGYAIYRTAYPIELALADPQVAEHFKLLENGRSVFELWMG
;
A
#
# COMPACT_ATOMS: atom_id res chain seq x y z
N MET A 1 -8.75 41.29 7.08
CA MET A 1 -7.94 41.10 5.86
C MET A 1 -6.50 41.39 6.22
N THR A 2 -5.68 40.37 6.39
CA THR A 2 -4.23 40.54 6.60
C THR A 2 -3.55 39.42 5.83
N SER A 3 -2.98 39.78 4.69
CA SER A 3 -2.25 38.89 3.79
C SER A 3 -0.86 38.63 4.39
N ALA A 4 -0.57 37.37 4.71
CA ALA A 4 0.78 36.94 5.02
C ALA A 4 1.53 36.70 3.70
N ARG A 5 2.61 37.46 3.47
CA ARG A 5 3.45 37.34 2.27
C ARG A 5 4.27 36.04 2.32
N PRO A 6 4.55 35.39 1.18
CA PRO A 6 5.44 34.24 1.12
C PRO A 6 6.87 34.66 1.49
N VAL A 7 7.55 33.85 2.31
CA VAL A 7 8.98 34.00 2.62
C VAL A 7 9.78 33.37 1.48
N GLU A 8 10.71 34.12 0.90
CA GLU A 8 11.61 33.62 -0.14
C GLU A 8 12.57 32.56 0.39
N ILE A 9 12.75 31.50 -0.40
CA ILE A 9 13.53 30.28 -0.08
C ILE A 9 15.05 30.57 0.05
N SER A 10 15.51 31.76 -0.34
CA SER A 10 16.91 32.17 -0.32
C SER A 10 17.50 32.44 1.07
N GLN A 11 16.70 32.39 2.14
CA GLN A 11 17.14 32.73 3.51
C GLN A 11 17.36 31.53 4.46
N LEU A 12 17.19 30.28 4.02
CA LEU A 12 17.43 29.11 4.86
C LEU A 12 18.87 28.61 4.67
N ALA A 13 19.68 28.73 5.73
CA ALA A 13 21.05 28.21 5.76
C ALA A 13 21.09 26.70 5.46
N PRO A 14 22.07 26.20 4.69
CA PRO A 14 22.18 24.77 4.40
C PRO A 14 22.44 23.98 5.69
N LEU A 15 21.59 22.99 5.96
CA LEU A 15 21.75 22.05 7.05
C LEU A 15 22.98 21.16 6.79
N ARG A 16 23.99 21.32 7.65
CA ARG A 16 25.23 20.53 7.62
C ARG A 16 24.94 19.13 8.18
N VAL A 17 24.85 18.13 7.31
CA VAL A 17 24.75 16.72 7.72
C VAL A 17 26.11 16.28 8.29
N LYS A 18 26.12 15.73 9.50
CA LYS A 18 27.33 15.16 10.12
C LYS A 18 27.68 13.84 9.43
N ASN A 19 28.94 13.66 9.04
CA ASN A 19 29.46 12.39 8.56
C ASN A 19 29.59 11.39 9.72
N PRO A 20 29.03 10.17 9.61
CA PRO A 20 29.32 9.07 10.51
C PRO A 20 30.53 8.30 9.97
N SER A 21 31.73 8.69 10.38
CA SER A 21 32.87 7.79 10.41
C SER A 21 33.04 7.34 11.86
N ASP A 22 32.60 6.13 12.17
CA ASP A 22 33.32 5.13 12.96
C ASP A 22 32.40 3.96 13.35
N GLU A 23 32.90 2.74 13.11
CA GLU A 23 32.47 1.42 13.63
C GLU A 23 31.14 0.82 13.10
N THR A 24 31.03 -0.40 12.60
CA THR A 24 31.96 -1.54 12.43
C THR A 24 31.35 -2.50 11.40
N ASP A 25 32.23 -3.05 10.56
CA ASP A 25 32.17 -4.32 9.82
C ASP A 25 30.85 -5.13 9.85
N LEU A 26 30.04 -4.97 8.81
CA LEU A 26 29.13 -6.00 8.33
C LEU A 26 29.50 -6.30 6.87
N GLY A 27 30.14 -7.44 6.68
CA GLY A 27 30.71 -7.92 5.43
C GLY A 27 29.88 -7.64 4.18
N ASN A 28 30.60 -7.07 3.21
CA ASN A 28 30.44 -7.10 1.76
C ASN A 28 29.08 -7.53 1.18
N ASN A 29 28.48 -6.56 0.47
CA ASN A 29 27.61 -6.74 -0.69
C ASN A 29 26.13 -7.09 -0.41
N LYS A 30 25.46 -6.28 0.41
CA LYS A 30 23.99 -6.17 0.36
C LYS A 30 23.63 -4.75 -0.06
N SER A 31 22.84 -4.61 -1.12
CA SER A 31 22.18 -3.36 -1.45
C SER A 31 21.25 -2.97 -0.29
N ILE A 32 21.74 -2.15 0.62
CA ILE A 32 20.93 -1.67 1.74
C ILE A 32 20.11 -0.51 1.21
N ILE A 33 18.78 -0.70 1.12
CA ILE A 33 17.87 0.45 1.04
C ILE A 33 18.03 1.18 2.36
N ARG A 34 18.69 2.34 2.37
CA ARG A 34 18.96 3.10 3.60
C ARG A 34 17.81 4.04 3.96
N HIS A 35 17.12 4.57 2.95
CA HIS A 35 16.08 5.59 3.13
C HIS A 35 14.86 5.32 2.26
N ILE A 36 13.68 5.49 2.82
CA ILE A 36 12.42 5.63 2.08
C ILE A 36 11.89 7.03 2.33
N LEU A 37 11.69 7.80 1.25
CA LEU A 37 10.96 9.06 1.31
C LEU A 37 9.48 8.79 1.08
N GLN A 38 8.65 9.11 2.07
CA GLN A 38 7.21 8.94 1.96
C GLN A 38 6.49 10.29 2.02
N TYR A 39 5.87 10.64 0.90
CA TYR A 39 4.88 11.71 0.86
C TYR A 39 3.49 11.12 1.15
N GLN A 40 2.86 11.54 2.24
CA GLN A 40 1.46 11.24 2.50
C GLN A 40 0.62 12.38 1.92
N ILE A 41 -0.25 12.07 0.96
CA ILE A 41 -1.15 13.04 0.32
C ILE A 41 -2.23 13.54 1.31
N GLU A 42 -2.42 12.85 2.43
CA GLU A 42 -3.48 13.16 3.37
C GLU A 42 -2.91 13.74 4.66
N ASN A 43 -3.06 15.05 4.75
CA ASN A 43 -2.74 15.88 5.90
C ASN A 43 -3.66 15.53 7.08
N ASN A 44 -3.40 14.43 7.77
CA ASN A 44 -3.95 14.21 9.10
C ASN A 44 -2.81 14.30 10.09
N ARG A 45 -2.88 15.27 11.02
CA ARG A 45 -1.87 15.58 12.05
C ARG A 45 -1.60 14.42 13.04
N PHE A 46 -2.09 13.21 12.73
CA PHE A 46 -2.14 12.03 13.59
C PHE A 46 -1.63 10.74 12.93
N GLY A 47 -1.10 10.78 11.70
CA GLY A 47 -0.49 9.59 11.06
C GLY A 47 -1.47 8.43 10.77
N ARG A 48 -2.79 8.69 10.77
CA ARG A 48 -3.79 7.71 10.35
C ARG A 48 -3.81 7.64 8.82
N LEU A 49 -3.37 6.49 8.29
CA LEU A 49 -3.59 6.12 6.90
C LEU A 49 -5.09 6.02 6.68
N LEU A 50 -5.64 6.75 5.70
CA LEU A 50 -7.01 6.54 5.23
C LEU A 50 -7.00 5.49 4.11
N GLY A 51 -8.10 4.76 4.00
CA GLY A 51 -8.27 3.75 2.98
C GLY A 51 -9.36 2.76 3.34
N ASP A 52 -9.84 2.07 2.33
CA ASP A 52 -10.75 0.95 2.46
C ASP A 52 -9.97 -0.37 2.41
N PHE A 53 -10.62 -1.43 1.93
CA PHE A 53 -10.02 -2.74 1.83
C PHE A 53 -9.31 -2.94 0.49
N LEU A 54 -8.21 -3.66 0.53
CA LEU A 54 -7.53 -4.21 -0.66
C LEU A 54 -7.51 -5.73 -0.59
N THR A 55 -7.28 -6.35 -1.74
CA THR A 55 -7.09 -7.80 -1.84
C THR A 55 -5.70 -8.08 -2.37
N ILE A 56 -4.96 -8.96 -1.72
CA ILE A 56 -3.72 -9.54 -2.24
C ILE A 56 -3.93 -11.02 -2.57
N GLY A 57 -3.43 -11.45 -3.73
CA GLY A 57 -3.52 -12.84 -4.16
C GLY A 57 -2.26 -13.65 -3.83
N PRO A 58 -2.26 -14.96 -4.14
CA PRO A 58 -1.15 -15.88 -3.84
C PRO A 58 0.22 -15.40 -4.33
N SER A 59 0.27 -14.71 -5.47
CA SER A 59 1.50 -14.15 -6.05
C SER A 59 2.18 -13.10 -5.17
N ALA A 60 1.43 -12.33 -4.40
CA ALA A 60 1.94 -11.38 -3.42
C ALA A 60 2.16 -12.05 -2.06
N ILE A 61 1.24 -12.92 -1.63
CA ILE A 61 1.31 -13.62 -0.33
C ILE A 61 2.61 -14.44 -0.22
N LYS A 62 3.03 -15.12 -1.30
CA LYS A 62 4.25 -15.94 -1.29
C LYS A 62 5.52 -15.15 -0.94
N VAL A 63 5.54 -13.84 -1.14
CA VAL A 63 6.70 -12.99 -0.83
C VAL A 63 6.95 -12.94 0.69
N PHE A 64 5.90 -13.07 1.51
CA PHE A 64 6.00 -13.08 2.97
C PHE A 64 6.73 -14.31 3.53
N ARG A 65 6.95 -15.37 2.74
CA ARG A 65 7.76 -16.54 3.16
C ARG A 65 9.18 -16.16 3.59
N ASN A 66 9.70 -15.04 3.09
CA ASN A 66 11.02 -14.52 3.45
C ASN A 66 11.04 -13.84 4.83
N TRP A 67 9.87 -13.55 5.41
CA TRP A 67 9.72 -12.89 6.71
C TRP A 67 8.64 -13.60 7.53
N PRO A 68 8.96 -14.75 8.17
CA PRO A 68 7.97 -15.60 8.85
C PRO A 68 7.12 -14.86 9.90
N ARG A 69 7.71 -13.89 10.61
CA ARG A 69 6.98 -13.05 11.55
C ARG A 69 5.96 -12.15 10.86
N ALA A 70 6.36 -11.46 9.78
CA ALA A 70 5.43 -10.64 9.01
C ALA A 70 4.37 -11.50 8.32
N ALA A 71 4.69 -12.74 7.92
CA ALA A 71 3.71 -13.69 7.40
C ALA A 71 2.63 -14.03 8.43
N LYS A 72 3.02 -14.28 9.69
CA LYS A 72 2.07 -14.51 10.79
C LYS A 72 1.23 -13.27 11.09
N GLU A 73 1.87 -12.10 11.19
CA GLU A 73 1.16 -10.83 11.40
C GLU A 73 0.16 -10.57 10.25
N ASN A 74 0.52 -10.88 9.00
CA ASN A 74 -0.34 -10.74 7.82
C ASN A 74 -1.53 -11.70 7.85
N GLU A 75 -1.34 -12.94 8.32
CA GLU A 75 -2.43 -13.89 8.56
C GLU A 75 -3.44 -13.34 9.58
N GLU A 76 -2.93 -12.81 10.70
CA GLU A 76 -3.74 -12.32 11.83
C GLU A 76 -4.62 -11.12 11.46
N ILE A 77 -4.13 -10.21 10.59
CA ILE A 77 -4.88 -9.02 10.15
C ILE A 77 -5.71 -9.26 8.87
N SER A 78 -5.65 -10.46 8.30
CA SER A 78 -6.35 -10.78 7.06
C SER A 78 -7.83 -11.13 7.33
N TYR A 79 -8.69 -10.65 6.43
CA TYR A 79 -10.09 -11.00 6.35
C TYR A 79 -10.28 -11.98 5.20
N ASP A 80 -11.05 -13.04 5.48
CA ASP A 80 -11.38 -14.09 4.53
C ASP A 80 -12.91 -14.20 4.41
N PRO A 81 -13.53 -13.30 3.61
CA PRO A 81 -14.96 -13.29 3.39
C PRO A 81 -15.36 -14.33 2.35
N TRP A 82 -16.59 -14.83 2.48
CA TRP A 82 -17.24 -15.58 1.40
C TRP A 82 -17.78 -14.60 0.35
N VAL A 83 -18.09 -15.06 -0.85
CA VAL A 83 -18.70 -14.23 -1.90
C VAL A 83 -20.05 -14.76 -2.36
N SER A 84 -20.98 -13.85 -2.61
CA SER A 84 -22.21 -14.12 -3.36
C SER A 84 -22.39 -13.12 -4.49
N TYR A 85 -22.91 -13.58 -5.61
CA TYR A 85 -23.20 -12.77 -6.79
C TYR A 85 -24.70 -12.57 -6.91
N HIS A 86 -25.12 -11.33 -7.14
CA HIS A 86 -26.50 -10.92 -7.23
C HIS A 86 -26.73 -10.09 -8.50
N LYS A 87 -27.93 -10.15 -9.06
CA LYS A 87 -28.41 -9.16 -10.04
C LYS A 87 -28.69 -7.84 -9.31
N HIS A 88 -28.72 -6.72 -10.02
CA HIS A 88 -29.18 -5.44 -9.49
C HIS A 88 -30.63 -5.50 -8.94
N THR A 89 -31.41 -6.51 -9.36
CA THR A 89 -32.76 -6.83 -8.88
C THR A 89 -32.81 -7.57 -7.54
N ARG A 90 -31.65 -7.84 -6.90
CA ARG A 90 -31.50 -8.63 -5.64
C ARG A 90 -31.64 -10.14 -5.78
N GLU A 91 -31.82 -10.64 -6.99
CA GLU A 91 -31.80 -12.09 -7.22
C GLU A 91 -30.37 -12.62 -7.08
N ARG A 92 -30.16 -13.55 -6.14
CA ARG A 92 -28.86 -14.23 -5.96
C ARG A 92 -28.64 -15.22 -7.10
N ILE A 93 -27.57 -15.00 -7.85
CA ILE A 93 -27.16 -15.82 -9.00
C ILE A 93 -26.24 -16.97 -8.54
N LEU A 94 -25.31 -16.69 -7.62
CA LEU A 94 -24.28 -17.64 -7.19
C LEU A 94 -23.83 -17.40 -5.75
N GLY A 95 -23.39 -18.45 -5.07
CA GLY A 95 -22.88 -18.41 -3.70
C GLY A 95 -23.97 -18.43 -2.63
N PRO A 96 -23.63 -18.22 -1.34
CA PRO A 96 -22.29 -17.91 -0.83
C PRO A 96 -21.28 -19.05 -1.03
N LYS A 97 -20.04 -18.73 -1.44
CA LYS A 97 -18.93 -19.69 -1.50
C LYS A 97 -17.59 -19.04 -1.08
N PRO A 98 -16.57 -19.80 -0.65
CA PRO A 98 -15.23 -19.27 -0.44
C PRO A 98 -14.69 -18.60 -1.72
N ILE A 99 -13.91 -17.53 -1.55
CA ILE A 99 -13.32 -16.82 -2.67
C ILE A 99 -12.04 -17.55 -3.13
N PHE A 100 -12.18 -18.34 -4.20
CA PHE A 100 -11.12 -19.06 -4.97
C PHE A 100 -10.54 -20.37 -4.39
N THR A 101 -11.35 -21.29 -3.87
CA THR A 101 -10.86 -22.67 -3.66
C THR A 101 -10.87 -23.54 -4.93
N ASP A 102 -11.71 -23.24 -5.92
CA ASP A 102 -12.06 -24.24 -6.95
C ASP A 102 -11.51 -23.96 -8.37
N ASP A 103 -11.19 -22.71 -8.71
CA ASP A 103 -11.00 -22.27 -10.11
C ASP A 103 -9.55 -21.92 -10.50
N LEU A 104 -8.59 -22.08 -9.58
CA LEU A 104 -7.18 -21.86 -9.89
C LEU A 104 -6.53 -23.25 -10.05
N GLU A 105 -5.96 -23.54 -11.22
CA GLU A 105 -5.02 -24.65 -11.37
C GLU A 105 -3.76 -24.29 -10.57
N LEU A 106 -3.70 -24.76 -9.33
CA LEU A 106 -2.71 -24.33 -8.33
C LEU A 106 -1.66 -25.40 -8.12
N ASP A 107 -0.40 -24.96 -8.07
CA ASP A 107 0.74 -25.82 -7.79
C ASP A 107 0.80 -26.16 -6.29
N GLU A 108 0.34 -27.37 -5.94
CA GLU A 108 0.44 -27.93 -4.58
C GLU A 108 1.89 -27.95 -4.06
N ARG A 109 2.90 -27.94 -4.94
CA ARG A 109 4.32 -27.96 -4.56
C ARG A 109 4.80 -26.63 -3.99
N ALA A 110 4.03 -25.55 -4.16
CA ALA A 110 4.49 -24.21 -3.80
C ALA A 110 4.43 -23.91 -2.30
N ASN A 111 3.68 -24.69 -1.50
CA ASN A 111 3.43 -24.44 -0.06
C ASN A 111 3.02 -22.97 0.23
N ILE A 112 2.21 -22.39 -0.66
CA ILE A 112 1.66 -21.04 -0.54
C ILE A 112 0.22 -21.17 -0.04
N PRO A 113 -0.26 -20.30 0.88
CA PRO A 113 -1.68 -20.23 1.21
C PRO A 113 -2.52 -20.04 -0.05
N GLN A 114 -3.37 -21.03 -0.35
CA GLN A 114 -4.19 -21.11 -1.57
C GLN A 114 -5.49 -20.31 -1.42
N ARG A 115 -5.38 -19.04 -1.05
CA ARG A 115 -6.52 -18.14 -0.86
C ARG A 115 -6.12 -16.68 -1.11
N ILE A 116 -7.11 -15.82 -1.29
CA ILE A 116 -6.90 -14.38 -1.31
C ILE A 116 -6.96 -13.81 0.10
N TYR A 117 -6.19 -12.77 0.39
CA TYR A 117 -6.23 -12.10 1.68
C TYR A 117 -6.78 -10.71 1.46
N ARG A 118 -7.88 -10.40 2.13
CA ARG A 118 -8.43 -9.05 2.13
C ARG A 118 -7.95 -8.32 3.36
N HIS A 119 -7.51 -7.08 3.22
CA HIS A 119 -6.95 -6.31 4.31
C HIS A 119 -7.57 -4.93 4.37
N HIS A 120 -7.79 -4.42 5.57
CA HIS A 120 -7.96 -3.00 5.77
C HIS A 120 -6.61 -2.33 5.45
N ARG A 121 -6.57 -1.49 4.40
CA ARG A 121 -5.33 -0.95 3.83
C ARG A 121 -4.43 -0.24 4.86
N PRO A 122 -4.97 0.56 5.81
CA PRO A 122 -4.17 1.16 6.88
C PRO A 122 -3.38 0.14 7.71
N GLU A 123 -4.02 -0.96 8.12
CA GLU A 123 -3.39 -2.01 8.94
C GLU A 123 -2.30 -2.74 8.17
N PHE A 124 -2.59 -3.10 6.91
CA PHE A 124 -1.61 -3.74 6.04
C PHE A 124 -0.38 -2.85 5.79
N HIS A 125 -0.57 -1.56 5.58
CA HIS A 125 0.55 -0.64 5.40
C HIS A 125 1.35 -0.46 6.70
N GLN A 126 0.70 -0.46 7.87
CA GLN A 126 1.41 -0.44 9.16
C GLN A 126 2.27 -1.69 9.36
N LEU A 127 1.77 -2.86 8.97
CA LEU A 127 2.54 -4.11 8.99
C LEU A 127 3.82 -3.99 8.13
N LEU A 128 3.71 -3.44 6.91
CA LEU A 128 4.86 -3.25 6.03
C LEU A 128 5.87 -2.24 6.61
N LEU A 129 5.39 -1.13 7.18
CA LEU A 129 6.26 -0.14 7.84
C LEU A 129 6.97 -0.73 9.05
N ALA A 130 6.26 -1.51 9.87
CA ALA A 130 6.84 -2.19 11.03
C ALA A 130 7.93 -3.17 10.57
N GLN A 131 7.70 -3.90 9.48
CA GLN A 131 8.70 -4.80 8.91
C GLN A 131 9.91 -4.04 8.36
N ALA A 132 9.72 -2.92 7.66
CA ALA A 132 10.81 -2.06 7.17
C ALA A 132 11.71 -1.56 8.31
N ARG A 133 11.10 -1.06 9.40
CA ARG A 133 11.83 -0.62 10.60
C ARG A 133 12.61 -1.75 11.26
N LYS A 134 12.02 -2.96 11.36
CA LYS A 134 12.69 -4.14 11.93
C LYS A 134 13.96 -4.53 11.18
N VAL A 135 14.05 -4.23 9.88
CA VAL A 135 15.23 -4.52 9.04
C VAL A 135 16.17 -3.31 8.90
N GLY A 136 15.97 -2.25 9.70
CA GLY A 136 16.84 -1.09 9.74
C GLY A 136 16.61 -0.07 8.63
N ILE A 137 15.47 -0.10 7.95
CA ILE A 137 15.11 0.92 6.95
C ILE A 137 14.46 2.10 7.65
N GLU A 138 15.05 3.29 7.48
CA GLU A 138 14.48 4.55 7.98
C GLU A 138 13.46 5.12 6.98
N VAL A 139 12.37 5.65 7.51
CA VAL A 139 11.30 6.27 6.72
C VAL A 139 11.18 7.73 7.12
N GLU A 140 11.44 8.62 6.16
CA GLU A 140 11.28 10.06 6.33
C GLU A 140 9.92 10.49 5.77
N TYR A 141 9.09 11.03 6.64
CA TYR A 141 7.74 11.48 6.30
C TYR A 141 7.73 12.95 5.87
N GLY A 142 6.73 13.32 5.07
CA GLY A 142 6.53 14.71 4.62
C GLY A 142 7.53 15.16 3.56
N GLN A 143 8.37 14.25 3.06
CA GLN A 143 9.32 14.51 1.99
C GLN A 143 8.66 14.17 0.66
N ARG A 144 8.41 15.20 -0.16
CA ARG A 144 7.95 15.03 -1.53
C ARG A 144 9.13 15.12 -2.49
N VAL A 145 9.42 14.03 -3.18
CA VAL A 145 10.34 14.06 -4.33
C VAL A 145 9.62 14.74 -5.49
N ILE A 146 10.17 15.85 -5.97
CA ILE A 146 9.59 16.66 -7.06
C ILE A 146 10.33 16.47 -8.39
N GLU A 147 11.56 15.98 -8.33
CA GLU A 147 12.44 15.77 -9.47
C GLU A 147 13.37 14.59 -9.17
N TYR A 148 13.67 13.83 -10.22
CA TYR A 148 14.64 12.75 -10.20
C TYR A 148 15.78 13.09 -11.15
N LEU A 149 16.99 12.62 -10.84
CA LEU A 149 18.17 12.80 -11.69
C LEU A 149 19.01 11.52 -11.75
N GLU A 150 19.75 11.35 -12.84
CA GLU A 150 20.74 10.29 -13.03
C GLU A 150 22.02 10.90 -13.62
N ASP A 151 23.14 10.71 -12.94
CA ASP A 151 24.48 11.03 -13.40
C ASP A 151 25.24 9.72 -13.63
N ALA A 152 25.28 9.30 -14.89
CA ALA A 152 25.98 8.08 -15.31
C ALA A 152 27.50 8.16 -15.11
N ALA A 153 28.10 9.36 -15.20
CA ALA A 153 29.53 9.55 -15.03
C ALA A 153 29.94 9.45 -13.55
N ALA A 154 29.15 10.04 -12.66
CA ALA A 154 29.32 9.90 -11.21
C ALA A 154 28.75 8.59 -10.65
N ARG A 155 27.97 7.85 -11.45
CA ARG A 155 27.20 6.65 -11.04
C ARG A 155 26.27 6.95 -9.86
N LYS A 156 25.58 8.09 -9.92
CA LYS A 156 24.65 8.56 -8.90
C LYS A 156 23.27 8.78 -9.47
N ALA A 157 22.25 8.51 -8.67
CA ALA A 157 20.88 8.90 -8.92
C ALA A 157 20.39 9.76 -7.75
N GLY A 158 19.44 10.65 -8.01
CA GLY A 158 18.92 11.54 -7.00
C GLY A 158 17.43 11.75 -7.08
N GLY A 159 16.87 12.19 -5.95
CA GLY A 159 15.48 12.58 -5.79
C GLY A 159 15.41 13.76 -4.84
N GLY A 160 15.08 14.95 -5.34
CA GLY A 160 15.22 16.19 -4.56
C GLY A 160 16.70 16.53 -4.27
N LYS A 161 17.09 16.62 -2.99
CA LYS A 161 18.46 16.95 -2.55
C LYS A 161 19.31 15.73 -2.14
N LEU A 162 18.78 14.52 -2.30
CA LEU A 162 19.47 13.30 -1.90
C LEU A 162 20.12 12.63 -3.11
N GLU A 163 21.33 12.10 -2.90
CA GLU A 163 22.06 11.29 -3.86
C GLU A 163 22.24 9.87 -3.34
N ALA A 164 22.10 8.88 -4.22
CA ALA A 164 22.24 7.46 -3.93
C ALA A 164 22.84 6.71 -5.13
N ASP A 165 23.24 5.46 -4.94
CA ASP A 165 23.69 4.61 -6.04
C ASP A 165 22.52 4.07 -6.88
N LEU A 166 21.32 4.00 -6.28
CA LEU A 166 20.06 3.61 -6.92
C LEU A 166 18.89 4.34 -6.28
N VAL A 167 17.96 4.83 -7.10
CA VAL A 167 16.67 5.36 -6.66
C VAL A 167 15.56 4.49 -7.23
N VAL A 168 14.66 4.02 -6.36
CA VAL A 168 13.45 3.30 -6.76
C VAL A 168 12.26 4.24 -6.66
N ALA A 169 11.74 4.69 -7.81
CA ALA A 169 10.53 5.49 -7.87
C ALA A 169 9.30 4.59 -7.67
N ALA A 170 8.68 4.66 -6.48
CA ALA A 170 7.45 3.96 -6.11
C ALA A 170 6.34 4.94 -5.69
N ASP A 171 6.27 6.08 -6.37
CA ASP A 171 5.41 7.25 -6.08
C ASP A 171 4.01 7.20 -6.73
N GLY A 172 3.68 6.11 -7.43
CA GLY A 172 2.32 5.79 -7.86
C GLY A 172 1.82 6.60 -9.07
N ALA A 173 0.50 6.70 -9.21
CA ALA A 173 -0.13 7.40 -10.32
C ALA A 173 0.25 8.90 -10.31
N GLY A 174 0.62 9.44 -11.47
CA GLY A 174 1.14 10.80 -11.58
C GLY A 174 2.62 10.95 -11.18
N THR A 175 3.37 9.84 -11.16
CA THR A 175 4.82 9.82 -10.97
C THR A 175 5.54 10.83 -11.88
N LYS A 176 6.59 11.45 -11.35
CA LYS A 176 7.48 12.34 -12.13
C LYS A 176 8.67 11.60 -12.75
N SER A 177 8.85 10.33 -12.42
CA SER A 177 9.94 9.50 -12.96
C SER A 177 9.77 9.16 -14.46
N TYR A 178 8.57 9.34 -15.03
CA TYR A 178 8.34 9.11 -16.47
C TYR A 178 9.21 9.99 -17.36
N ILE A 179 9.52 11.21 -16.94
CA ILE A 179 10.38 12.10 -17.73
C ILE A 179 11.76 11.50 -17.93
N LEU A 180 12.32 10.83 -16.91
CA LEU A 180 13.62 10.17 -17.02
C LEU A 180 13.57 8.85 -17.81
N THR A 181 12.49 8.08 -17.67
CA THR A 181 12.43 6.72 -18.24
C THR A 181 11.83 6.69 -19.65
N MET A 182 10.85 7.54 -19.94
CA MET A 182 10.10 7.59 -21.20
C MET A 182 10.33 8.89 -21.98
N GLY A 183 11.03 9.88 -21.40
CA GLY A 183 11.28 11.18 -22.02
C GLY A 183 10.09 12.15 -21.97
N GLU A 184 8.90 11.69 -21.59
CA GLU A 184 7.67 12.48 -21.51
C GLU A 184 6.79 12.04 -20.33
N GLN A 185 5.88 12.93 -19.92
CA GLN A 185 4.86 12.56 -18.94
C GLN A 185 3.76 11.75 -19.64
N VAL A 186 3.56 10.50 -19.18
CA VAL A 186 2.45 9.67 -19.64
C VAL A 186 1.24 9.87 -18.71
N ASP A 187 0.24 10.60 -19.21
CA ASP A 187 -0.99 10.83 -18.46
C ASP A 187 -1.90 9.59 -18.45
N ALA A 188 -2.59 9.40 -17.33
CA ALA A 188 -3.59 8.35 -17.20
C ALA A 188 -4.77 8.61 -18.15
N LYS A 189 -5.13 7.61 -18.96
CA LYS A 189 -6.34 7.67 -19.79
C LYS A 189 -7.56 7.34 -18.92
N GLY A 190 -8.55 8.22 -18.94
CA GLY A 190 -9.82 7.99 -18.26
C GLY A 190 -10.52 6.75 -18.82
N SER A 191 -10.98 5.86 -17.94
CA SER A 191 -11.72 4.65 -18.34
C SER A 191 -13.18 4.94 -18.72
N GLY A 192 -13.71 6.11 -18.38
CA GLY A 192 -15.13 6.43 -18.45
C GLY A 192 -15.94 5.93 -17.25
N TYR A 193 -15.30 5.31 -16.26
CA TYR A 193 -15.94 4.78 -15.05
C TYR A 193 -15.37 5.43 -13.79
N ALA A 194 -16.19 5.48 -12.73
CA ALA A 194 -15.79 5.90 -11.40
C ALA A 194 -16.18 4.84 -10.37
N ILE A 195 -15.38 4.71 -9.32
CA ILE A 195 -15.63 3.78 -8.21
C ILE A 195 -15.85 4.61 -6.94
N TYR A 196 -17.05 4.50 -6.38
CA TYR A 196 -17.36 5.04 -5.06
C TYR A 196 -17.03 3.99 -3.99
N ARG A 197 -16.33 4.41 -2.94
CA ARG A 197 -15.89 3.52 -1.86
C ARG A 197 -15.89 4.24 -0.52
N THR A 198 -16.26 3.51 0.53
CA THR A 198 -16.19 3.96 1.91
C THR A 198 -15.99 2.78 2.85
N ALA A 199 -15.40 3.03 4.00
CA ALA A 199 -15.31 2.10 5.11
C ALA A 199 -15.71 2.84 6.39
N TYR A 200 -16.47 2.18 7.25
CA TYR A 200 -16.98 2.78 8.48
C TYR A 200 -17.16 1.70 9.56
N PRO A 201 -17.21 2.08 10.85
CA PRO A 201 -17.42 1.15 11.95
C PRO A 201 -18.70 0.32 11.75
N ILE A 202 -18.61 -0.99 11.94
CA ILE A 202 -19.71 -1.92 11.67
C ILE A 202 -20.95 -1.64 12.53
N GLU A 203 -20.74 -1.09 13.73
CA GLU A 203 -21.79 -0.72 14.67
C GLU A 203 -22.77 0.30 14.06
N LEU A 204 -22.28 1.18 13.18
CA LEU A 204 -23.13 2.14 12.47
C LEU A 204 -24.02 1.46 11.42
N ALA A 205 -23.52 0.43 10.74
CA ALA A 205 -24.31 -0.37 9.80
C ALA A 205 -25.37 -1.18 10.54
N LEU A 206 -24.97 -1.87 11.61
CA LEU A 206 -25.83 -2.78 12.36
C LEU A 206 -26.90 -2.05 13.20
N ALA A 207 -26.81 -0.73 13.35
CA ALA A 207 -27.86 0.09 13.94
C ALA A 207 -29.15 0.09 13.10
N ASP A 208 -29.07 -0.19 11.79
CA ASP A 208 -30.24 -0.40 10.93
C ASP A 208 -30.65 -1.89 10.95
N PRO A 209 -31.86 -2.23 11.45
CA PRO A 209 -32.33 -3.62 11.49
C PRO A 209 -32.37 -4.29 10.12
N GLN A 210 -32.63 -3.55 9.03
CA GLN A 210 -32.66 -4.13 7.68
C GLN A 210 -31.27 -4.51 7.21
N VAL A 211 -30.26 -3.68 7.51
CA VAL A 211 -28.86 -3.97 7.19
C VAL A 211 -28.36 -5.14 8.03
N ALA A 212 -28.67 -5.14 9.33
CA ALA A 212 -28.32 -6.22 10.24
C ALA A 212 -28.94 -7.56 9.83
N GLU A 213 -30.18 -7.55 9.35
CA GLU A 213 -30.87 -8.74 8.84
C GLU A 213 -30.28 -9.23 7.51
N HIS A 214 -30.02 -8.31 6.58
CA HIS A 214 -29.53 -8.65 5.24
C HIS A 214 -28.10 -9.18 5.25
N PHE A 215 -27.21 -8.56 6.03
CA PHE A 215 -25.77 -8.89 6.09
C PHE A 215 -25.39 -9.76 7.29
N LYS A 216 -26.29 -10.67 7.71
CA LYS A 216 -26.00 -11.65 8.76
C LYS A 216 -24.76 -12.48 8.43
N LEU A 217 -24.00 -12.81 9.48
CA LEU A 217 -22.94 -13.80 9.38
C LEU A 217 -23.55 -15.17 9.06
N LEU A 218 -22.80 -15.97 8.30
CA LEU A 218 -23.10 -17.38 8.13
C LEU A 218 -23.00 -18.12 9.48
N GLU A 219 -23.57 -19.33 9.57
CA GLU A 219 -23.52 -20.15 10.79
C GLU A 219 -22.10 -20.42 11.29
N ASN A 220 -21.13 -20.46 10.37
CA ASN A 220 -19.71 -20.61 10.67
C ASN A 220 -19.01 -19.29 11.10
N GLY A 221 -19.77 -18.23 11.33
CA GLY A 221 -19.28 -16.91 11.73
C GLY A 221 -18.65 -16.07 10.61
N ARG A 222 -18.69 -16.53 9.35
CA ARG A 222 -18.07 -15.81 8.22
C ARG A 222 -19.00 -14.75 7.65
N SER A 223 -18.43 -13.59 7.33
CA SER A 223 -19.12 -12.54 6.58
C SER A 223 -19.18 -12.87 5.08
N VAL A 224 -20.24 -12.43 4.41
CA VAL A 224 -20.39 -12.57 2.95
C VAL A 224 -20.21 -11.20 2.28
N PHE A 225 -19.31 -11.14 1.33
CA PHE A 225 -19.15 -10.05 0.39
C PHE A 225 -20.13 -10.25 -0.78
N GLU A 226 -21.01 -9.28 -0.99
CA GLU A 226 -21.99 -9.34 -2.06
C GLU A 226 -21.53 -8.52 -3.27
N LEU A 227 -21.42 -9.19 -4.42
CA LEU A 227 -21.16 -8.58 -5.72
C LEU A 227 -22.47 -8.41 -6.48
N TRP A 228 -22.78 -7.17 -6.86
CA TRP A 228 -24.02 -6.81 -7.53
C TRP A 228 -23.74 -6.45 -8.99
N MET A 229 -24.35 -7.19 -9.91
CA MET A 229 -24.17 -7.04 -11.36
C MET A 229 -25.38 -6.32 -11.96
N GLY A 230 -25.09 -5.20 -12.65
CA GLY A 230 -26.04 -4.38 -13.41
C GLY A 230 -26.38 -5.00 -14.74
#